data_AF-A0A8T6QWN4-F1
#
_entry.id   AF-A0A8T6QWN4-F1
#
_cell.length_a   1.000
_cell.length_b   1.000
_cell.length_c   1.000
_cell.angle_alpha   90.00
_cell.angle_beta   90.00
_cell.angle_gamma   90.00
#
_symmetry.space_group_name_H-M   'P 1'
#
loop_
_entity.id
_entity.type
_entity.pdbx_description
1 polymer ?
#
loop_
_entity_poly.entity_id
_entity_poly.type
_entity_poly.pdbx_seq_one_letter_code
_entity_poly.pdbx_strand_id
1 'polypeptide(L)'
;MALQLSASEWQCLRWLQQHASHNHEALAVPLPLPQLSTVRRDRLWQQLKAKGLVDFDVVVTRFGLSATGRMLLQLDRSVLPVTPDEKWVLRSCRDRSIHPDQIAYKVPHDQRQALIAGLAEQGLLRITRQQIGKIWLTPAGAAVLRYDCAP
;
A
#
# COMPACT_ATOMS: atom_id res chain seq x y z
N MET A 1 -15.71 4.12 27.41
CA MET A 1 -14.29 4.57 27.35
C MET A 1 -14.19 5.66 26.30
N ALA A 2 -13.82 6.88 26.66
CA ALA A 2 -13.57 7.93 25.69
C ALA A 2 -12.28 7.61 24.92
N LEU A 3 -12.34 7.59 23.59
CA LEU A 3 -11.17 7.47 22.73
C LEU A 3 -10.31 8.73 22.92
N GLN A 4 -9.17 8.60 23.60
CA GLN A 4 -8.21 9.69 23.70
C GLN A 4 -7.42 9.81 22.37
N LEU A 5 -7.63 10.93 21.68
CA LEU A 5 -6.95 11.30 20.45
C LEU A 5 -6.08 12.52 20.68
N SER A 6 -4.85 12.47 20.17
CA SER A 6 -3.91 13.59 20.18
C SER A 6 -4.31 14.66 19.16
N ALA A 7 -3.77 15.87 19.30
CA ALA A 7 -4.03 16.97 18.36
C ALA A 7 -3.65 16.61 16.92
N SER A 8 -2.55 15.88 16.71
CA SER A 8 -2.13 15.44 15.38
C SER A 8 -3.07 14.37 14.79
N GLU A 9 -3.59 13.46 15.61
CA GLU A 9 -4.60 12.48 15.18
C GLU A 9 -5.90 13.16 14.75
N TRP A 10 -6.36 14.15 15.53
CA TRP A 10 -7.52 14.97 15.16
C TRP A 10 -7.32 15.73 13.86
N GLN A 11 -6.14 16.32 13.65
CA GLN A 11 -5.82 17.02 12.42
C GLN A 11 -5.86 16.09 11.20
N CYS A 12 -5.34 14.85 11.33
CA CYS A 12 -5.40 13.84 10.28
C CYS A 12 -6.83 13.42 9.93
N LEU A 13 -7.67 13.16 10.93
CA LEU A 13 -9.07 12.76 10.72
C LEU A 13 -9.89 13.88 10.06
N ARG A 14 -9.73 15.13 10.51
CA ARG A 14 -10.41 16.28 9.91
C ARG A 14 -9.95 16.54 8.48
N TRP A 15 -8.66 16.41 8.21
CA TRP A 15 -8.15 16.52 6.85
C TRP A 15 -8.75 15.43 5.95
N LEU A 16 -8.82 14.18 6.41
CA LEU A 16 -9.47 13.10 5.65
C LEU A 16 -10.94 13.45 5.38
N GLN A 17 -11.67 14.01 6.33
CA GLN A 17 -13.07 14.41 6.13
C GLN A 17 -13.24 15.55 5.11
N GLN A 18 -12.32 16.51 5.08
CA GLN A 18 -12.37 17.65 4.16
C GLN A 18 -12.01 17.25 2.72
N HIS A 19 -11.10 16.29 2.57
CA HIS A 19 -10.57 15.89 1.28
C HIS A 19 -11.22 14.63 0.71
N ALA A 20 -11.75 13.75 1.56
CA ALA A 20 -12.53 12.61 1.08
C ALA A 20 -13.87 13.16 0.61
N SER A 21 -14.08 13.14 -0.71
CA SER A 21 -15.38 13.39 -1.32
C SER A 21 -16.46 12.57 -0.60
N HIS A 22 -17.70 13.07 -0.58
CA HIS A 22 -18.87 12.51 0.12
C HIS A 22 -19.12 10.98 -0.05
N ASN A 23 -18.40 10.31 -0.96
CA ASN A 23 -18.52 8.89 -1.31
C ASN A 23 -17.51 7.96 -0.62
N HIS A 24 -16.86 8.35 0.49
CA HIS A 24 -15.85 7.53 1.16
C HIS A 24 -14.69 7.13 0.22
N GLU A 25 -14.30 8.02 -0.70
CA GLU A 25 -13.25 7.71 -1.67
C GLU A 25 -11.88 7.69 -1.00
N ALA A 26 -11.13 6.61 -1.27
CA ALA A 26 -9.78 6.42 -0.80
C ALA A 26 -8.84 7.44 -1.45
N LEU A 27 -8.19 8.28 -0.61
CA LEU A 27 -7.34 9.36 -1.09
C LEU A 27 -5.92 8.86 -1.35
N ALA A 28 -5.43 9.09 -2.57
CA ALA A 28 -4.01 8.93 -2.87
C ALA A 28 -3.21 9.99 -2.09
N VAL A 29 -2.24 9.54 -1.31
CA VAL A 29 -1.42 10.37 -0.42
C VAL A 29 -0.76 11.55 -1.17
N PRO A 30 -1.06 12.79 -0.76
CA PRO A 30 -0.11 13.54 0.04
C PRO A 30 -0.69 13.86 1.43
N LEU A 31 -0.03 13.38 2.48
CA LEU A 31 -0.55 13.41 3.85
C LEU A 31 -0.65 14.84 4.39
N PRO A 32 -1.66 15.14 5.22
CA PRO A 32 -1.61 16.30 6.10
C PRO A 32 -0.40 16.17 7.02
N LEU A 33 0.17 17.30 7.43
CA LEU A 33 1.39 17.39 8.26
C LEU A 33 2.71 17.25 7.47
N PRO A 34 2.99 18.10 6.46
CA PRO A 34 4.28 18.11 5.77
C PRO A 34 5.47 18.34 6.72
N GLN A 35 5.24 18.95 7.88
CA GLN A 35 6.24 19.15 8.93
C GLN A 35 6.71 17.85 9.61
N LEU A 36 5.97 16.73 9.46
CA LEU A 36 6.35 15.44 10.02
C LEU A 36 7.14 14.62 9.00
N SER A 37 8.20 13.96 9.47
CA SER A 37 8.91 12.96 8.68
C SER A 37 7.96 11.85 8.22
N THR A 38 8.26 11.22 7.08
CA THR A 38 7.48 10.08 6.55
C THR A 38 7.26 9.00 7.60
N VAL A 39 8.31 8.63 8.36
CA VAL A 39 8.23 7.63 9.43
C VAL A 39 7.25 8.04 10.54
N ARG A 40 7.23 9.31 10.94
CA ARG A 40 6.30 9.78 11.97
C ARG A 40 4.87 9.79 11.46
N ARG A 41 4.65 10.17 10.20
CA ARG A 41 3.33 10.12 9.57
C ARG A 41 2.82 8.69 9.45
N ASP A 42 3.64 7.76 8.98
CA ASP A 42 3.27 6.34 8.87
C ASP A 42 2.87 5.77 10.24
N ARG A 43 3.63 6.08 11.31
CA ARG A 43 3.27 5.68 12.68
C ARG A 43 1.92 6.24 13.11
N LEU A 44 1.61 7.48 12.77
CA LEU A 44 0.34 8.11 13.12
C LEU A 44 -0.84 7.38 12.42
N TRP A 45 -0.72 7.05 11.14
CA TRP A 45 -1.74 6.26 10.44
C TRP A 45 -1.90 4.86 11.01
N GLN A 46 -0.80 4.21 11.36
CA GLN A 46 -0.83 2.91 12.04
C GLN A 46 -1.56 3.00 13.39
N GLN A 47 -1.34 4.08 14.16
CA GLN A 47 -2.06 4.31 15.42
C GLN A 47 -3.56 4.55 15.20
N LEU A 48 -3.94 5.36 14.22
CA LEU A 48 -5.34 5.59 13.88
C LEU A 48 -6.04 4.31 13.38
N LYS A 49 -5.33 3.46 12.63
CA LYS A 49 -5.82 2.14 12.20
C LYS A 49 -5.96 1.19 13.38
N ALA A 50 -5.00 1.16 14.31
CA ALA A 50 -5.10 0.39 15.54
C ALA A 50 -6.30 0.81 16.41
N LYS A 51 -6.70 2.08 16.35
CA LYS A 51 -7.92 2.62 16.97
C LYS A 51 -9.19 2.37 16.15
N GLY A 52 -9.08 1.73 14.98
CA GLY A 52 -10.20 1.42 14.09
C GLY A 52 -10.82 2.64 13.39
N LEU A 53 -10.16 3.80 13.38
CA LEU A 53 -10.72 5.05 12.87
C LEU A 53 -10.45 5.29 11.38
N VAL A 54 -9.35 4.73 10.89
CA VAL A 54 -8.96 4.80 9.48
C VAL A 54 -8.56 3.42 9.01
N ASP A 55 -8.62 3.23 7.71
CA ASP A 55 -7.96 2.11 7.06
C ASP A 55 -7.20 2.60 5.83
N PHE A 56 -6.30 1.77 5.35
CA PHE A 56 -5.46 2.08 4.21
C PHE A 56 -4.99 0.82 3.51
N ASP A 57 -4.76 0.95 2.21
CA ASP A 57 -4.04 -0.04 1.45
C ASP A 57 -2.52 0.14 1.61
N VAL A 58 -1.80 -0.93 1.34
CA VAL A 58 -0.34 -0.94 1.35
C VAL A 58 0.11 -1.31 -0.05
N VAL A 59 0.88 -0.43 -0.68
CA VAL A 59 1.40 -0.64 -2.03
C VAL A 59 2.87 -1.02 -1.98
N VAL A 60 3.24 -2.00 -2.79
CA VAL A 60 4.63 -2.39 -2.96
C VAL A 60 5.35 -1.32 -3.76
N THR A 61 6.46 -0.82 -3.22
CA THR A 61 7.31 0.17 -3.90
C THR A 61 8.64 -0.41 -4.32
N ARG A 62 9.09 -1.48 -3.66
CA ARG A 62 10.31 -2.16 -4.05
C ARG A 62 10.22 -3.66 -3.80
N PHE A 63 10.61 -4.42 -4.81
CA PHE A 63 10.64 -5.87 -4.76
C PHE A 63 11.77 -6.39 -5.65
N GLY A 64 12.19 -7.63 -5.44
CA GLY A 64 13.12 -8.33 -6.31
C GLY A 64 12.93 -9.84 -6.23
N LEU A 65 13.70 -10.59 -7.00
CA LEU A 65 13.60 -12.05 -6.97
C LEU A 65 14.07 -12.64 -5.63
N SER A 66 13.33 -13.63 -5.16
CA SER A 66 13.81 -14.53 -4.12
C SER A 66 14.88 -15.49 -4.68
N ALA A 67 15.46 -16.34 -3.83
CA ALA A 67 16.32 -17.43 -4.30
C ALA A 67 15.53 -18.40 -5.20
N THR A 68 14.30 -18.74 -4.80
CA THR A 68 13.38 -19.61 -5.53
C THR A 68 13.02 -19.02 -6.90
N GLY A 69 12.65 -17.74 -6.95
CA GLY A 69 12.34 -17.06 -8.22
C GLY A 69 13.53 -17.00 -9.17
N ARG A 70 14.75 -16.84 -8.63
CA ARG A 70 15.99 -16.91 -9.44
C ARG A 70 16.22 -18.29 -10.02
N MET A 71 16.08 -19.35 -9.22
CA MET A 71 16.21 -20.73 -9.70
C MET A 71 15.16 -21.02 -10.77
N LEU A 72 13.92 -20.59 -10.56
CA LEU A 72 12.82 -20.77 -11.51
C LEU A 72 13.09 -20.15 -12.89
N LEU A 73 13.78 -19.00 -12.95
CA LEU A 73 14.18 -18.37 -14.21
C LEU A 73 15.35 -19.06 -14.94
N GLN A 74 16.13 -19.86 -14.22
CA GLN A 74 17.25 -20.64 -14.74
C GLN A 74 16.81 -22.01 -15.30
N LEU A 75 15.69 -22.55 -14.84
CA LEU A 75 15.12 -23.80 -15.34
C LEU A 75 14.62 -23.65 -16.78
N ASP A 76 14.67 -24.76 -17.53
CA ASP A 76 14.32 -24.80 -18.94
C ASP A 76 12.79 -24.59 -19.16
N ARG A 77 12.46 -23.82 -20.19
CA ARG A 77 11.37 -22.83 -20.16
C ARG A 77 10.02 -23.28 -20.74
N SER A 78 9.82 -24.56 -21.01
CA SER A 78 8.63 -25.03 -21.73
C SER A 78 7.37 -25.15 -20.86
N VAL A 79 7.49 -25.28 -19.53
CA VAL A 79 6.32 -25.52 -18.64
C VAL A 79 6.45 -24.85 -17.26
N LEU A 80 6.92 -23.59 -17.21
CA LEU A 80 6.89 -22.88 -15.93
C LEU A 80 5.43 -22.63 -15.52
N PRO A 81 5.02 -22.94 -14.27
CA PRO A 81 3.66 -22.73 -13.78
C PRO A 81 3.44 -21.25 -13.43
N VAL A 82 3.77 -20.36 -14.36
CA VAL A 82 3.60 -18.92 -14.25
C VAL A 82 2.99 -18.40 -15.54
N THR A 83 2.08 -17.46 -15.41
CA THR A 83 1.45 -16.78 -16.54
C THR A 83 2.46 -15.96 -17.34
N PRO A 84 2.13 -15.58 -18.58
CA PRO A 84 2.98 -14.71 -19.38
C PRO A 84 3.32 -13.38 -18.69
N ASP A 85 2.37 -12.79 -17.96
CA ASP A 85 2.54 -11.50 -17.28
C ASP A 85 3.42 -11.64 -16.04
N GLU A 86 3.21 -12.68 -15.23
CA GLU A 86 4.10 -13.03 -14.12
C GLU A 86 5.54 -13.25 -14.59
N LYS A 87 5.72 -13.91 -15.74
CA LYS A 87 7.03 -14.10 -16.36
C LYS A 87 7.70 -12.78 -16.74
N TRP A 88 6.93 -11.79 -17.20
CA TRP A 88 7.46 -10.44 -17.44
C TRP A 88 7.90 -9.77 -16.13
N VAL A 89 7.10 -9.87 -15.07
CA VAL A 89 7.45 -9.32 -13.75
C VAL A 89 8.74 -9.94 -13.21
N LEU A 90 8.86 -11.27 -13.24
CA LEU A 90 10.06 -11.98 -12.78
C LEU A 90 11.30 -11.59 -13.60
N ARG A 91 11.18 -11.47 -14.92
CA ARG A 91 12.28 -11.05 -15.80
C ARG A 91 12.73 -9.62 -15.55
N SER A 92 11.80 -8.70 -15.27
CA SER A 92 12.12 -7.29 -15.01
C SER A 92 13.01 -7.09 -13.78
N CYS A 93 12.99 -8.01 -12.81
CA CYS A 93 13.75 -7.90 -11.56
C CYS A 93 14.91 -8.93 -11.45
N ARG A 94 15.41 -9.44 -12.59
CA ARG A 94 16.45 -10.48 -12.66
C ARG A 94 17.70 -10.15 -11.85
N ASP A 95 18.21 -8.93 -12.03
CA ASP A 95 19.55 -8.55 -11.53
C ASP A 95 19.50 -7.56 -10.35
N ARG A 96 18.31 -7.01 -10.05
CA ARG A 96 18.14 -5.98 -9.01
C ARG A 96 16.72 -5.88 -8.51
N SER A 97 16.55 -5.29 -7.33
CA SER A 97 15.23 -4.86 -6.87
C SER A 97 14.77 -3.61 -7.61
N ILE A 98 13.51 -3.60 -8.03
CA ILE A 98 12.90 -2.57 -8.89
C ILE A 98 11.63 -1.97 -8.27
N HIS A 99 11.18 -0.84 -8.84
CA HIS A 99 9.85 -0.27 -8.60
C HIS A 99 8.83 -0.90 -9.56
N PRO A 100 7.53 -1.06 -9.18
CA PRO A 100 6.50 -1.57 -10.10
C PRO A 100 6.42 -0.84 -11.44
N ASP A 101 6.70 0.46 -11.48
CA ASP A 101 6.69 1.24 -12.73
C ASP A 101 7.78 0.80 -13.73
N GLN A 102 8.83 0.13 -13.24
CA GLN A 102 9.94 -0.40 -14.05
C GLN A 102 9.63 -1.79 -14.63
N ILE A 103 8.47 -2.38 -14.33
CA ILE A 103 7.99 -3.58 -15.02
C ILE A 103 7.75 -3.25 -16.49
N ALA A 104 8.05 -4.21 -17.38
CA ALA A 104 7.83 -4.07 -18.81
C ALA A 104 6.41 -3.55 -19.12
N TYR A 105 6.31 -2.66 -20.12
CA TYR A 105 5.06 -2.01 -20.54
C TYR A 105 3.94 -3.00 -20.92
N LYS A 106 4.30 -4.25 -21.23
CA LYS A 106 3.37 -5.34 -21.55
C LYS A 106 2.46 -5.72 -20.38
N VAL A 107 2.87 -5.42 -19.14
CA VAL A 107 2.03 -5.63 -17.96
C VAL A 107 1.25 -4.34 -17.66
N PRO A 108 -0.10 -4.38 -17.71
CA PRO A 108 -0.96 -3.25 -17.39
C PRO A 108 -0.68 -2.69 -16.00
N HIS A 109 -0.70 -1.36 -15.84
CA HIS A 109 -0.28 -0.70 -14.59
C HIS A 109 -1.14 -1.10 -13.39
N ASP A 110 -2.45 -1.19 -13.61
CA ASP A 110 -3.48 -1.62 -12.66
C ASP A 110 -3.28 -3.04 -12.13
N GLN A 111 -2.68 -3.94 -12.92
CA GLN A 111 -2.47 -5.34 -12.54
C GLN A 111 -1.16 -5.58 -11.80
N ARG A 112 -0.20 -4.65 -11.86
CA ARG A 112 1.16 -4.86 -11.33
C ARG A 112 1.18 -5.17 -9.84
N GLN A 113 0.40 -4.45 -9.03
CA GLN A 113 0.37 -4.66 -7.58
C GLN A 113 -0.14 -6.07 -7.23
N ALA A 114 -1.22 -6.51 -7.88
CA ALA A 114 -1.79 -7.84 -7.67
C ALA A 114 -0.82 -8.95 -8.09
N LEU A 115 -0.18 -8.81 -9.26
CA LEU A 115 0.81 -9.78 -9.74
C LEU A 115 2.04 -9.87 -8.82
N ILE A 116 2.54 -8.73 -8.33
CA ILE A 116 3.66 -8.72 -7.37
C ILE A 116 3.26 -9.41 -6.07
N ALA A 117 2.06 -9.14 -5.55
CA ALA A 117 1.56 -9.75 -4.33
C ALA A 117 1.45 -11.28 -4.48
N GLY A 118 0.78 -11.77 -5.54
CA GLY A 118 0.64 -13.21 -5.79
C GLY A 118 1.99 -13.92 -5.96
N LEU A 119 2.92 -13.33 -6.71
CA LEU A 119 4.28 -13.89 -6.86
C LEU A 119 5.09 -13.87 -5.55
N ALA A 120 4.84 -12.91 -4.66
CA ALA A 120 5.46 -12.87 -3.34
C ALA A 120 4.87 -13.92 -2.41
N GLU A 121 3.55 -14.14 -2.44
CA GLU A 121 2.86 -15.21 -1.70
C GLU A 121 3.35 -16.60 -2.12
N GLN A 122 3.61 -16.79 -3.41
CA GLN A 122 4.25 -18.00 -3.95
C GLN A 122 5.74 -18.13 -3.59
N GLY A 123 6.32 -17.13 -2.90
CA GLY A 123 7.72 -17.13 -2.51
C GLY A 123 8.71 -16.90 -3.67
N LEU A 124 8.23 -16.46 -4.85
CA LEU A 124 9.06 -16.17 -6.02
C LEU A 124 9.66 -14.76 -5.98
N LEU A 125 8.94 -13.83 -5.36
CA LEU A 125 9.40 -12.48 -5.11
C LEU A 125 9.65 -12.25 -3.62
N ARG A 126 10.60 -11.35 -3.35
CA ARG A 126 10.82 -10.75 -2.04
C ARG A 126 10.45 -9.28 -2.11
N ILE A 127 9.45 -8.89 -1.34
CA ILE A 127 9.10 -7.50 -1.13
C ILE A 127 10.15 -6.89 -0.18
N THR A 128 10.79 -5.81 -0.62
CA THR A 128 11.84 -5.12 0.17
C THR A 128 11.36 -3.79 0.71
N ARG A 129 10.35 -3.17 0.08
CA ARG A 129 9.74 -1.94 0.56
C ARG A 129 8.27 -1.86 0.18
N GLN A 130 7.48 -1.41 1.14
CA GLN A 130 6.08 -1.06 1.00
C GLN A 130 5.86 0.37 1.51
N GLN A 131 4.77 0.98 1.10
CA GLN A 131 4.30 2.24 1.65
C GLN A 131 2.78 2.25 1.74
N ILE A 132 2.25 3.13 2.58
CA ILE A 132 0.81 3.42 2.61
C ILE A 132 0.42 4.04 1.26
N GLY A 133 -0.57 3.46 0.58
CA GLY A 133 -1.04 3.93 -0.71
C GLY A 133 -2.18 4.93 -0.55
N LYS A 134 -3.41 4.43 -0.53
CA LYS A 134 -4.63 5.20 -0.28
C LYS A 134 -5.11 5.03 1.15
N ILE A 135 -5.66 6.10 1.70
CA ILE A 135 -6.18 6.16 3.07
C ILE A 135 -7.65 6.57 3.03
N TRP A 136 -8.48 5.97 3.88
CA TRP A 136 -9.89 6.32 4.03
C TRP A 136 -10.36 6.22 5.48
N LEU A 137 -11.46 6.91 5.78
CA LEU A 137 -12.14 6.79 7.07
C LEU A 137 -12.92 5.48 7.15
N THR A 138 -12.87 4.83 8.31
CA THR A 138 -13.80 3.75 8.63
C THR A 138 -15.15 4.33 9.04
N PRO A 139 -16.23 3.52 9.10
CA PRO A 139 -17.50 3.96 9.69
C PRO A 139 -17.33 4.50 11.12
N ALA A 140 -16.45 3.91 11.91
CA ALA A 140 -16.15 4.36 13.27
C ALA A 140 -15.44 5.71 13.30
N GLY A 141 -14.45 5.94 12.44
CA GLY A 141 -13.78 7.24 12.32
C GLY A 141 -14.73 8.34 11.86
N ALA A 142 -15.60 8.03 10.89
CA ALA A 142 -16.64 8.95 10.44
C ALA A 142 -17.63 9.29 11.58
N ALA A 143 -18.02 8.31 12.39
CA ALA A 143 -18.89 8.54 13.54
C ALA A 143 -18.23 9.47 14.58
N VAL A 144 -16.96 9.23 14.93
CA VAL A 144 -16.19 10.08 15.87
C VAL A 144 -16.18 11.54 15.40
N LEU A 145 -15.96 11.77 14.10
CA LEU A 145 -15.97 13.13 13.55
C LEU A 145 -17.34 13.81 13.55
N ARG A 146 -18.43 13.03 13.46
CA ARG A 146 -19.80 13.57 13.54
C ARG A 146 -20.18 13.96 14.96
N TYR A 147 -19.85 13.14 15.96
CA TYR A 147 -20.19 13.41 17.36
C TYR A 147 -19.41 14.59 17.94
N ASP A 148 -18.17 14.82 17.51
CA ASP A 148 -17.38 15.99 17.91
C ASP A 148 -17.78 17.31 17.21
N CYS A 149 -18.61 17.22 16.15
CA CYS A 149 -19.19 18.38 15.47
C CYS A 149 -20.59 18.75 15.99
N ALA A 150 -21.14 18.01 16.96
CA ALA A 150 -22.34 18.42 17.67
C ALA A 150 -21.93 19.41 18.78
N PRO A 151 -22.44 20.65 18.78
CA PRO A 151 -22.16 21.63 19.83
C PRO A 151 -22.71 21.19 21.20
#